data_AF-A0A956QG05-F1
#
_entry.id   AF-A0A956QG05-F1
#
_cell.length_a   1.000
_cell.length_b   1.000
_cell.length_c   1.000
_cell.angle_alpha   90.00
_cell.angle_beta   90.00
_cell.angle_gamma   90.00
#
_symmetry.space_group_name_H-M   'P 1'
#
loop_
_entity.id
_entity.type
_entity.pdbx_description
1 polymer ?
#
loop_
_entity_poly.entity_id
_entity_poly.type
_entity_poly.pdbx_seq_one_letter_code
_entity_poly.pdbx_strand_id
1 'polypeptide(L)'
;MRYYRYCGSYGTLGAGDVYMEVEDGFVRRQVEIAGSQIVSSNLELIFPEGAIDYDELEQVLGCTQDDFEMAWAKNLERSRDRWTAIKKRFPAGTRVHGVIRMYGHGVIVSFGCQTYGRLDYDECMAAAGPGITDPIWHPCSVVVSGYDEENQWLVFGSPKFLGRAR
;
A
#
# COMPACT_ATOMS: atom_id res chain seq x y z
N MET A 1 12.54 -11.88 -2.73
CA MET A 1 12.61 -10.40 -2.75
C MET A 1 13.79 -9.93 -3.58
N ARG A 2 13.57 -8.90 -4.41
CA ARG A 2 14.59 -8.14 -5.14
C ARG A 2 14.38 -6.66 -4.88
N TYR A 3 15.45 -5.89 -4.91
CA TYR A 3 15.43 -4.46 -4.60
C TYR A 3 15.96 -3.66 -5.78
N TYR A 4 15.23 -2.62 -6.13
CA TYR A 4 15.51 -1.79 -7.29
C TYR A 4 15.53 -0.32 -6.89
N ARG A 5 16.33 0.45 -7.63
CA ARG A 5 16.40 1.90 -7.55
C ARG A 5 16.43 2.46 -8.97
N TYR A 6 15.71 3.55 -9.18
CA TYR A 6 15.93 4.40 -10.35
C TYR A 6 15.85 5.87 -9.98
N CYS A 7 16.58 6.70 -10.71
CA CYS A 7 16.51 8.15 -10.62
C CYS A 7 15.74 8.63 -11.85
N GLY A 8 14.70 9.45 -11.69
CA GLY A 8 14.04 9.93 -12.89
C GLY A 8 12.84 10.85 -12.74
N SER A 9 12.58 11.52 -13.86
CA SER A 9 11.39 12.33 -14.19
C SER A 9 10.08 11.54 -14.23
N TYR A 10 10.14 10.21 -14.07
CA TYR A 10 9.01 9.30 -14.11
C TYR A 10 8.46 8.95 -12.72
N GLY A 11 9.15 9.36 -11.64
CA GLY A 11 8.60 9.30 -10.30
C GLY A 11 7.43 10.27 -10.11
N THR A 12 6.61 10.05 -9.09
CA THR A 12 5.54 10.96 -8.68
C THR A 12 6.05 12.39 -8.44
N LEU A 13 7.29 12.56 -7.96
CA LEU A 13 7.89 13.88 -7.72
C LEU A 13 8.68 14.40 -8.94
N GLY A 14 8.89 13.60 -9.98
CA GLY A 14 9.53 14.01 -11.23
C GLY A 14 11.00 14.41 -11.14
N ALA A 15 11.66 14.18 -10.00
CA ALA A 15 13.09 14.47 -9.79
C ALA A 15 13.69 13.70 -8.60
N GLY A 16 13.06 12.60 -8.17
CA GLY A 16 13.45 11.85 -6.98
C GLY A 16 14.18 10.53 -7.28
N ASP A 17 14.85 10.01 -6.26
CA ASP A 17 15.27 8.61 -6.22
C ASP A 17 14.08 7.76 -5.82
N VAL A 18 13.69 6.80 -6.66
CA VAL A 18 12.63 5.82 -6.39
C VAL A 18 13.29 4.50 -5.99
N TYR A 19 12.86 3.95 -4.86
CA TYR A 19 13.28 2.65 -4.33
C TYR A 19 12.08 1.72 -4.30
N MET A 20 12.26 0.47 -4.74
CA MET A 20 11.22 -0.54 -4.80
C MET A 20 11.70 -1.87 -4.20
N GLU A 21 10.88 -2.46 -3.36
CA GLU A 21 10.96 -3.87 -3.00
C GLU A 21 9.97 -4.64 -3.88
N VAL A 22 10.46 -5.66 -4.59
CA VAL A 22 9.69 -6.43 -5.55
C VAL A 22 9.73 -7.92 -5.23
N GLU A 23 8.58 -8.57 -5.35
CA GLU A 23 8.42 -10.02 -5.27
C GLU A 23 7.61 -10.51 -6.45
N ASP A 24 8.14 -11.49 -7.19
CA ASP A 24 7.47 -12.10 -8.35
C ASP A 24 6.94 -11.06 -9.36
N GLY A 25 7.72 -9.99 -9.59
CA GLY A 25 7.37 -8.89 -10.49
C GLY A 25 6.41 -7.85 -9.90
N PHE A 26 5.92 -8.03 -8.67
CA PHE A 26 5.00 -7.11 -8.00
C PHE A 26 5.72 -6.28 -6.92
N VAL A 27 5.50 -4.96 -6.96
CA VAL A 27 6.00 -4.04 -5.93
C VAL A 27 5.27 -4.28 -4.62
N ARG A 28 6.02 -4.59 -3.55
CA ARG A 28 5.53 -4.75 -2.17
C ARG A 28 5.59 -3.44 -1.38
N ARG A 29 6.70 -2.69 -1.54
CA ARG A 29 6.94 -1.39 -0.92
C ARG A 29 7.63 -0.47 -1.92
N GLN A 30 7.26 0.80 -1.94
CA GLN A 30 7.88 1.81 -2.78
C GLN A 30 8.02 3.12 -2.02
N VAL A 31 9.16 3.78 -2.19
CA VAL A 31 9.41 5.11 -1.65
C VAL A 31 10.18 5.93 -2.68
N GLU A 32 9.73 7.15 -2.91
CA GLU A 32 10.40 8.16 -3.71
C GLU A 32 10.86 9.30 -2.81
N ILE A 33 12.11 9.73 -2.99
CA ILE A 33 12.72 10.80 -2.20
C ILE A 33 13.29 11.86 -3.15
N ALA A 34 12.77 13.08 -3.06
CA ALA A 34 13.29 14.24 -3.79
C ALA A 34 13.59 15.38 -2.79
N GLY A 35 14.86 15.51 -2.40
CA GLY A 35 15.27 16.46 -1.37
C GLY A 35 14.56 16.21 -0.05
N SER A 36 13.71 17.15 0.38
CA SER A 36 12.90 17.03 1.59
C SER A 36 11.50 16.44 1.34
N GLN A 37 11.13 16.11 0.11
CA GLN A 37 9.85 15.49 -0.23
C GLN A 37 9.99 13.97 -0.27
N ILE A 38 8.99 13.28 0.26
CA ILE A 38 8.91 11.82 0.30
C ILE A 38 7.48 11.44 -0.09
N VAL A 39 7.36 10.54 -1.07
CA VAL A 39 6.10 9.86 -1.43
C VAL A 39 6.33 8.37 -1.25
N SER A 40 5.35 7.66 -0.72
CA SER A 40 5.52 6.23 -0.43
C SER A 40 4.22 5.47 -0.58
N SER A 41 4.35 4.16 -0.78
CA SER A 41 3.21 3.28 -1.02
C SER A 41 2.27 3.16 0.19
N ASN A 42 2.77 3.34 1.42
CA ASN A 42 1.93 3.38 2.63
C ASN A 42 1.17 4.70 2.84
N LEU A 43 1.49 5.75 2.07
CA LEU A 43 0.86 7.06 2.19
C LEU A 43 -0.01 7.44 0.98
N GLU A 44 0.29 6.93 -0.21
CA GLU A 44 -0.36 7.34 -1.46
C GLU A 44 -0.73 6.19 -2.43
N LEU A 45 -0.48 4.92 -2.07
CA LEU A 45 -0.75 3.75 -2.93
C LEU A 45 -0.09 3.83 -4.32
N ILE A 46 1.13 4.33 -4.40
CA ILE A 46 1.92 4.45 -5.64
C ILE A 46 2.45 3.10 -6.15
N PHE A 47 1.55 2.16 -6.43
CA PHE A 47 1.88 0.84 -6.96
C PHE A 47 1.64 0.78 -8.47
N PRO A 48 2.54 0.14 -9.24
CA PRO A 48 2.31 -0.17 -10.64
C PRO A 48 1.13 -1.14 -10.84
N GLU A 49 0.50 -1.05 -12.01
CA GLU A 49 -0.54 -1.99 -12.43
C GLU A 49 0.12 -3.26 -13.00
N GLY A 50 0.01 -4.37 -12.28
CA GLY A 50 0.47 -5.68 -12.74
C GLY A 50 1.93 -6.01 -12.41
N ALA A 51 2.35 -7.19 -12.86
CA ALA A 51 3.74 -7.65 -12.72
C ALA A 51 4.59 -7.01 -13.82
N ILE A 52 5.80 -6.59 -13.45
CA ILE A 52 6.77 -5.98 -14.36
C ILE A 52 8.09 -6.73 -14.20
N ASP A 53 8.74 -7.04 -15.33
CA ASP A 53 10.12 -7.50 -15.31
C ASP A 53 11.05 -6.27 -15.22
N TYR A 54 11.51 -6.00 -13.99
CA TYR A 54 12.38 -4.87 -13.71
C TYR A 54 13.83 -5.08 -14.16
N ASP A 55 14.23 -6.32 -14.45
CA ASP A 55 15.59 -6.60 -14.93
C ASP A 55 15.75 -6.18 -16.41
N GLU A 56 14.65 -6.11 -17.16
CA GLU A 56 14.64 -5.71 -18.57
C GLU A 56 14.55 -4.18 -18.78
N LEU A 57 14.38 -3.40 -17.71
CA LEU A 57 14.23 -1.95 -17.79
C LEU A 57 15.58 -1.24 -17.61
N GLU A 58 16.11 -0.65 -18.70
CA GLU A 58 17.43 0.02 -18.69
C GLU A 58 17.59 1.10 -17.61
N GLN A 59 16.53 1.86 -17.32
CA GLN A 59 16.52 2.90 -16.30
C GLN A 59 16.41 2.38 -14.86
N VAL A 60 16.14 1.08 -14.65
CA VAL A 60 15.99 0.47 -13.33
C VAL A 60 17.28 -0.25 -12.96
N LEU A 61 17.92 0.21 -11.90
CA LEU A 61 19.15 -0.36 -11.39
C LEU A 61 18.84 -1.24 -10.16
N GLY A 62 19.59 -2.33 -9.97
CA GLY A 62 19.55 -3.06 -8.71
C GLY A 62 20.10 -2.22 -7.57
N CYS A 63 19.54 -2.35 -6.36
CA CYS A 63 20.11 -1.81 -5.14
C CYS A 63 20.17 -2.89 -4.04
N THR A 64 20.84 -2.58 -2.93
CA THR A 64 20.85 -3.51 -1.80
C THR A 64 19.57 -3.38 -0.97
N GLN A 65 19.27 -4.42 -0.19
CA GLN A 65 18.20 -4.35 0.80
C GLN A 65 18.44 -3.21 1.80
N ASP A 66 19.68 -3.03 2.25
CA ASP A 66 20.04 -1.99 3.22
C ASP A 66 19.78 -0.58 2.68
N ASP A 67 20.07 -0.34 1.40
CA ASP A 67 19.76 0.93 0.73
C ASP A 67 18.25 1.20 0.75
N PHE A 68 17.46 0.17 0.42
CA PHE A 68 16.01 0.25 0.44
C PHE A 68 15.48 0.53 1.86
N GLU A 69 15.90 -0.25 2.85
CA GLU A 69 15.42 -0.11 4.22
C GLU A 69 15.81 1.23 4.84
N MET A 70 16.97 1.78 4.47
CA MET A 70 17.35 3.13 4.89
C MET A 70 16.41 4.20 4.30
N ALA A 71 16.01 4.07 3.02
CA ALA A 71 15.04 4.98 2.41
C ALA A 71 13.64 4.81 3.04
N TRP A 72 13.23 3.56 3.29
CA TRP A 72 11.96 3.23 3.94
C TRP A 72 11.89 3.77 5.37
N ALA A 73 12.95 3.61 6.17
CA ALA A 73 13.01 4.11 7.54
C ALA A 73 12.85 5.64 7.62
N LYS A 74 13.45 6.39 6.68
CA LYS A 74 13.25 7.85 6.58
C LYS A 74 11.78 8.22 6.33
N ASN A 75 11.10 7.46 5.48
CA ASN A 75 9.66 7.61 5.27
C ASN A 75 8.89 7.35 6.58
N LEU A 76 9.13 6.22 7.25
CA LEU A 76 8.42 5.86 8.49
C LEU A 76 8.62 6.89 9.61
N GLU A 77 9.83 7.46 9.73
CA GLU A 77 10.11 8.53 10.68
C GLU A 77 9.29 9.78 10.36
N ARG A 78 9.30 10.22 9.09
CA ARG A 78 8.50 11.37 8.63
C ARG A 78 7.01 11.18 8.88
N SER A 79 6.47 9.99 8.67
CA SER A 79 5.03 9.72 8.83
C SER A 79 4.62 9.34 10.25
N ARG A 80 5.54 9.32 11.23
CA ARG A 80 5.29 8.85 12.60
C ARG A 80 4.14 9.58 13.31
N ASP A 81 4.08 10.91 13.20
CA ASP A 81 3.03 11.71 13.84
C ASP A 81 1.66 11.45 13.21
N ARG A 82 1.62 11.37 11.88
CA ARG A 82 0.42 10.97 11.12
C ARG A 82 -0.03 9.57 11.52
N TRP A 83 0.91 8.63 11.63
CA TRP A 83 0.61 7.26 12.04
C TRP A 83 0.02 7.19 13.44
N THR A 84 0.61 7.92 14.39
CA THR A 84 0.10 8.04 15.76
C THR A 84 -1.32 8.62 15.79
N ALA A 85 -1.59 9.64 14.98
CA ALA A 85 -2.93 10.23 14.85
C ALA A 85 -3.95 9.25 14.24
N ILE A 86 -3.55 8.49 13.20
CA ILE A 86 -4.39 7.46 12.58
C ILE A 86 -4.77 6.40 13.61
N LYS A 87 -3.81 5.85 14.37
CA LYS A 87 -4.09 4.84 15.41
C LYS A 87 -5.02 5.36 16.50
N LYS A 88 -4.83 6.61 16.94
CA LYS A 88 -5.73 7.24 17.93
C LYS A 88 -7.15 7.42 17.40
N ARG A 89 -7.29 7.76 16.11
CA ARG A 89 -8.58 7.95 15.45
C ARG A 89 -9.29 6.62 15.15
N PHE A 90 -8.54 5.57 14.88
CA PHE A 90 -9.04 4.26 14.50
C PHE A 90 -8.45 3.16 15.41
N PRO A 91 -8.87 3.10 16.68
CA PRO A 91 -8.48 2.03 17.59
C PRO A 91 -8.99 0.66 17.09
N ALA A 92 -8.32 -0.43 17.49
CA ALA A 92 -8.81 -1.79 17.21
C ALA A 92 -10.27 -1.97 17.66
N GLY A 93 -11.06 -2.69 16.86
CA GLY A 93 -12.51 -2.82 17.01
C GLY A 93 -13.32 -1.73 16.30
N THR A 94 -12.68 -0.67 15.79
CA THR A 94 -13.38 0.38 15.03
C THR A 94 -13.87 -0.17 13.69
N ARG A 95 -15.15 0.05 13.40
CA ARG A 95 -15.74 -0.23 12.09
C ARG A 95 -15.54 0.96 11.15
N VAL A 96 -15.00 0.69 9.96
CA VAL A 96 -14.81 1.69 8.91
C VAL A 96 -15.53 1.27 7.63
N HIS A 97 -15.86 2.25 6.80
CA HIS A 97 -16.45 2.07 5.48
C HIS A 97 -15.46 2.56 4.44
N GLY A 98 -15.13 1.71 3.48
CA GLY A 98 -14.10 1.98 2.49
C GLY A 98 -14.42 1.32 1.17
N VAL A 99 -13.43 1.32 0.30
CA VAL A 99 -13.52 0.72 -1.03
C VAL A 99 -12.32 -0.19 -1.22
N ILE A 100 -12.56 -1.37 -1.76
CA ILE A 100 -11.53 -2.36 -2.07
C ILE A 100 -10.65 -1.84 -3.21
N ARG A 101 -9.34 -2.05 -3.06
CA ARG A 101 -8.31 -1.92 -4.08
C ARG A 101 -7.54 -3.24 -4.07
N MET A 102 -7.26 -3.80 -5.24
CA MET A 102 -6.35 -4.93 -5.35
C MET A 102 -5.12 -4.49 -6.09
N TYR A 103 -3.98 -4.84 -5.52
CA TYR A 103 -2.69 -4.78 -6.17
C TYR A 103 -2.14 -6.20 -6.18
N GLY A 104 -1.19 -6.52 -7.05
CA GLY A 104 -0.69 -7.89 -7.17
C GLY A 104 -0.13 -8.50 -5.88
N HIS A 105 0.13 -7.66 -4.87
CA HIS A 105 0.63 -8.07 -3.56
C HIS A 105 -0.43 -8.13 -2.44
N GLY A 106 -1.72 -7.85 -2.71
CA GLY A 106 -2.78 -8.02 -1.73
C GLY A 106 -3.99 -7.09 -1.85
N VAL A 107 -4.88 -7.20 -0.87
CA VAL A 107 -6.11 -6.38 -0.79
C VAL A 107 -5.88 -5.20 0.12
N ILE A 108 -6.17 -4.01 -0.39
CA ILE A 108 -6.10 -2.75 0.35
C ILE A 108 -7.50 -2.16 0.44
N VAL A 109 -7.87 -1.70 1.63
CA VAL A 109 -9.09 -0.92 1.83
C VAL A 109 -8.71 0.55 1.95
N SER A 110 -9.19 1.35 1.02
CA SER A 110 -9.07 2.81 1.06
C SER A 110 -10.32 3.42 1.68
N PHE A 111 -10.14 4.33 2.65
CA PHE A 111 -11.25 5.01 3.32
C PHE A 111 -10.84 6.39 3.83
N GLY A 112 -11.82 7.31 3.90
CA GLY A 112 -11.56 8.71 4.22
C GLY A 112 -10.61 9.39 3.25
N CYS A 113 -10.07 10.55 3.64
CA CYS A 113 -9.01 11.20 2.88
C CYS A 113 -7.66 10.55 3.24
N GLN A 114 -7.09 9.79 2.31
CA GLN A 114 -5.74 9.22 2.39
C GLN A 114 -5.49 8.31 3.61
N THR A 115 -6.44 7.46 3.99
CA THR A 115 -6.17 6.40 4.99
C THR A 115 -6.39 5.03 4.37
N TYR A 116 -5.47 4.12 4.65
CA TYR A 116 -5.42 2.81 4.02
C TYR A 116 -5.12 1.74 5.04
N GLY A 117 -5.49 0.51 4.71
CA GLY A 117 -5.11 -0.66 5.48
C GLY A 117 -5.19 -1.91 4.64
N ARG A 118 -4.47 -2.94 5.08
CA ARG A 118 -4.42 -4.25 4.44
C ARG A 118 -5.58 -5.11 4.93
N LEU A 119 -6.15 -5.88 4.02
CA LEU A 119 -7.13 -6.91 4.29
C LEU A 119 -6.57 -8.23 3.74
N ASP A 120 -6.81 -9.31 4.47
CA ASP A 120 -6.44 -10.64 4.00
C ASP A 120 -7.22 -11.00 2.72
N TYR A 121 -6.53 -11.61 1.75
CA TYR A 121 -7.12 -11.93 0.46
C TYR A 121 -8.22 -12.98 0.60
N ASP A 122 -7.97 -14.04 1.36
CA ASP A 122 -8.93 -15.14 1.52
C ASP A 122 -10.16 -14.66 2.30
N GLU A 123 -9.98 -13.85 3.36
CA GLU A 123 -11.09 -13.20 4.06
C GLU A 123 -11.92 -12.30 3.13
N CYS A 124 -11.26 -11.52 2.27
CA CYS A 124 -11.92 -10.66 1.29
C CYS A 124 -12.78 -11.49 0.32
N MET A 125 -12.19 -12.53 -0.29
CA MET A 125 -12.87 -13.36 -1.27
C MET A 125 -14.01 -14.18 -0.65
N ALA A 126 -13.83 -14.69 0.56
CA ALA A 126 -14.90 -15.36 1.31
C ALA A 126 -16.11 -14.44 1.57
N ALA A 127 -15.86 -13.14 1.81
CA ALA A 127 -16.91 -12.16 2.05
C ALA A 127 -17.56 -11.60 0.77
N ALA A 128 -16.85 -11.61 -0.37
CA ALA A 128 -17.36 -11.15 -1.66
C ALA A 128 -18.56 -11.99 -2.12
N GLY A 129 -18.59 -13.27 -1.73
CA GLY A 129 -19.66 -14.21 -2.08
C GLY A 129 -19.70 -14.51 -3.58
N PRO A 130 -20.56 -15.46 -4.00
CA PRO A 130 -20.56 -15.97 -5.37
C PRO A 130 -21.03 -14.95 -6.43
N GLY A 131 -21.59 -13.81 -6.02
CA GLY A 131 -22.08 -12.76 -6.93
C GLY A 131 -21.05 -11.68 -7.29
N ILE A 132 -19.87 -11.71 -6.67
CA ILE A 132 -18.80 -10.73 -6.91
C ILE A 132 -17.60 -11.48 -7.49
N THR A 133 -17.44 -11.40 -8.81
CA THR A 133 -16.33 -12.04 -9.54
C THR A 133 -15.05 -11.23 -9.50
N ASP A 134 -15.17 -9.91 -9.31
CA ASP A 134 -14.05 -8.98 -9.16
C ASP A 134 -14.39 -8.00 -8.03
N PRO A 135 -13.72 -8.08 -6.86
CA PRO A 135 -14.04 -7.23 -5.72
C PRO A 135 -13.42 -5.84 -5.82
N ILE A 136 -12.60 -5.55 -6.84
CA ILE A 136 -11.97 -4.25 -7.00
C ILE A 136 -13.04 -3.16 -7.14
N TRP A 137 -12.84 -2.02 -6.48
CA TRP A 137 -13.76 -0.87 -6.47
C TRP A 137 -15.09 -1.12 -5.75
N HIS A 138 -15.33 -2.30 -5.20
CA HIS A 138 -16.54 -2.53 -4.42
C HIS A 138 -16.47 -1.82 -3.06
N PRO A 139 -17.57 -1.17 -2.64
CA PRO A 139 -17.68 -0.62 -1.31
C PRO A 139 -17.77 -1.75 -0.27
N CYS A 140 -17.10 -1.56 0.86
CA CYS A 140 -17.07 -2.54 1.94
C CYS A 140 -17.12 -1.86 3.31
N SER A 141 -17.49 -2.63 4.33
CA SER A 141 -17.25 -2.31 5.73
C SER A 141 -16.27 -3.32 6.31
N VAL A 142 -15.26 -2.83 7.03
CA VAL A 142 -14.25 -3.65 7.71
C VAL A 142 -14.06 -3.18 9.14
N VAL A 143 -13.42 -4.02 9.96
CA VAL A 143 -13.07 -3.71 11.35
C VAL A 143 -11.56 -3.63 11.47
N VAL A 144 -11.03 -2.60 12.13
CA VAL A 144 -9.61 -2.52 12.50
C VAL A 144 -9.30 -3.69 13.44
N SER A 145 -8.54 -4.67 12.98
CA SER A 145 -8.10 -5.82 13.77
C SER A 145 -6.76 -5.58 14.46
N GLY A 146 -5.94 -4.69 13.90
CA GLY A 146 -4.63 -4.36 14.46
C GLY A 146 -3.84 -3.39 13.59
N TYR A 147 -2.53 -3.44 13.76
CA TYR A 147 -1.57 -2.51 13.19
C TYR A 147 -0.34 -3.25 12.68
N ASP A 148 0.06 -2.96 11.44
CA ASP A 148 1.38 -3.30 10.91
C ASP A 148 2.31 -2.16 11.30
N GLU A 149 3.00 -2.31 12.43
CA GLU A 149 3.89 -1.27 12.97
C GLU A 149 5.17 -1.10 12.14
N GLU A 150 5.57 -2.14 11.39
CA GLU A 150 6.76 -2.11 10.53
C GLU A 150 6.53 -1.25 9.29
N ASN A 151 5.32 -1.25 8.74
CA ASN A 151 5.00 -0.55 7.50
C ASN A 151 3.96 0.56 7.67
N GLN A 152 3.45 0.76 8.89
CA GLN A 152 2.43 1.74 9.26
C GLN A 152 1.12 1.59 8.49
N TRP A 153 0.63 0.35 8.38
CA TRP A 153 -0.71 0.06 7.84
C TRP A 153 -1.68 -0.30 8.95
N LEU A 154 -2.93 0.11 8.78
CA LEU A 154 -4.02 -0.55 9.51
C LEU A 154 -4.15 -1.98 9.00
N VAL A 155 -4.43 -2.91 9.90
CA VAL A 155 -4.82 -4.28 9.55
C VAL A 155 -6.33 -4.37 9.74
N PHE A 156 -7.01 -4.85 8.71
CA PHE A 156 -8.44 -5.02 8.70
C PHE A 156 -8.83 -6.49 8.75
N GLY A 157 -10.01 -6.74 9.30
CA GLY A 157 -10.68 -8.03 9.24
C GLY A 157 -12.19 -7.85 9.28
N SER A 158 -12.90 -8.99 9.31
CA SER A 158 -14.37 -9.02 9.30
C SER A 158 -15.00 -8.22 8.13
N PRO A 159 -14.54 -8.42 6.88
CA PRO A 159 -15.06 -7.69 5.73
C PRO A 159 -16.52 -8.01 5.45
N LYS A 160 -17.25 -6.98 5.02
CA LYS A 160 -18.63 -7.07 4.53
C LYS A 160 -18.78 -6.21 3.28
N PHE A 161 -19.10 -6.84 2.15
CA PHE A 161 -19.39 -6.10 0.92
C PHE A 161 -20.73 -5.37 1.06
N LEU A 162 -20.73 -4.10 0.65
CA LEU A 162 -21.93 -3.27 0.62
C LEU A 162 -22.53 -3.38 -0.79
N GLY A 163 -23.85 -3.53 -0.88
CA GLY A 163 -24.53 -3.54 -2.18
C GLY A 163 -24.24 -2.25 -2.96
N ARG A 164 -24.32 -2.30 -4.31
CA ARG A 164 -24.20 -1.08 -5.13
C ARG A 164 -25.17 -0.03 -4.58
N ALA A 165 -24.68 1.17 -4.29
CA ALA A 165 -25.55 2.31 -4.07
C ALA A 165 -26.50 2.39 -5.27
N ARG A 166 -27.80 2.28 -4.99
CA ARG A 166 -28.84 2.41 -6.01
C ARG A 166 -28.82 3.80 -6.60
#